data_AF-A0A158BVB6-F1
#
_entry.id   AF-A0A158BVB6-F1
#
_cell.length_a   1.000
_cell.length_b   1.000
_cell.length_c   1.000
_cell.angle_alpha   90.00
_cell.angle_beta   90.00
_cell.angle_gamma   90.00
#
_symmetry.space_group_name_H-M   'P 1'
#
loop_
_entity.id
_entity.type
_entity.pdbx_description
1 polymer ?
#
loop_
_entity_poly.entity_id
_entity_poly.type
_entity_poly.pdbx_seq_one_letter_code
_entity_poly.pdbx_strand_id
1 'polypeptide(L)'
;MLSRPFITTCHSAPDPGGDNLQVTVSFEPVKQLTEELLDRLRRPFQALADMGQWGGMAGETFPPQTSTMVLMTDGMKVGPFAVRWDFNTMNVDRGTAFVIQNIVHNLHLFVAPVLSLVIRSPLVRDGAPVQEDLPWDYEPYPFVVQDGRETGTVTVDVDFAARQASTAAEPFREGWEGWYGVAAHGGFCSASYPPEDNSIHIEDDLQVLSDGIGAALDDVAIDDAGFACLINMLQTLHHRLTPIAEVTIE
;
A
#
# COMPACT_ATOMS: atom_id res chain seq x y z
N MET A 1 19.68 -4.54 2.25
CA MET A 1 19.08 -5.75 2.82
C MET A 1 18.55 -5.49 4.21
N LEU A 2 17.22 -5.37 4.31
CA LEU A 2 16.53 -5.19 5.58
C LEU A 2 16.51 -6.54 6.33
N SER A 3 16.95 -6.53 7.59
CA SER A 3 16.86 -7.74 8.42
C SER A 3 15.40 -7.97 8.82
N ARG A 4 14.89 -9.20 8.63
CA ARG A 4 13.51 -9.55 9.00
C ARG A 4 13.52 -10.35 10.29
N PRO A 5 12.71 -9.99 11.30
CA PRO A 5 12.65 -10.72 12.56
C PRO A 5 11.83 -12.02 12.48
N PHE A 6 11.39 -12.41 11.28
CA PHE A 6 10.59 -13.60 10.99
C PHE A 6 11.02 -14.26 9.69
N ILE A 7 10.63 -15.51 9.52
CA ILE A 7 10.90 -16.28 8.30
C ILE A 7 9.83 -15.96 7.25
N THR A 8 10.23 -15.58 6.04
CA THR A 8 9.31 -15.50 4.89
C THR A 8 9.44 -16.74 4.01
N THR A 9 8.30 -17.37 3.70
CA THR A 9 8.21 -18.47 2.72
C THR A 9 7.34 -18.03 1.55
N CYS A 10 7.88 -18.15 0.34
CA CYS A 10 7.19 -17.81 -0.90
C CYS A 10 6.79 -19.07 -1.66
N HIS A 11 5.55 -19.07 -2.14
CA HIS A 11 5.04 -20.09 -3.05
C HIS A 11 4.47 -19.44 -4.31
N SER A 12 5.07 -19.71 -5.48
CA SER A 12 4.44 -19.42 -6.76
C SER A 12 3.28 -20.38 -6.92
N ALA A 13 2.04 -19.88 -6.87
CA ALA A 13 0.87 -20.74 -7.01
C ALA A 13 0.72 -21.19 -8.49
N PRO A 14 0.59 -22.50 -8.79
CA PRO A 14 0.14 -22.98 -10.09
C PRO A 14 -1.38 -23.31 -10.05
N ASP A 15 -2.20 -22.67 -10.91
CA ASP A 15 -3.65 -22.81 -11.29
C ASP A 15 -4.57 -23.93 -10.68
N PRO A 16 -5.94 -23.80 -10.64
CA PRO A 16 -6.82 -22.92 -11.44
C PRO A 16 -7.76 -22.01 -10.62
N GLY A 17 -7.77 -20.71 -10.95
CA GLY A 17 -8.66 -19.73 -10.32
C GLY A 17 -8.24 -18.26 -10.41
N GLY A 18 -7.12 -17.95 -11.08
CA GLY A 18 -6.67 -16.59 -11.32
C GLY A 18 -5.68 -16.07 -10.27
N ASP A 19 -5.10 -14.92 -10.60
CA ASP A 19 -4.02 -14.16 -9.97
C ASP A 19 -4.26 -13.79 -8.50
N ASN A 20 -4.55 -14.77 -7.63
CA ASN A 20 -4.85 -14.53 -6.23
C ASN A 20 -3.57 -14.42 -5.40
N LEU A 21 -3.59 -13.51 -4.45
CA LEU A 21 -2.53 -13.30 -3.46
C LEU A 21 -3.05 -13.74 -2.09
N GLN A 22 -2.40 -14.72 -1.47
CA GLN A 22 -2.69 -15.13 -0.11
C GLN A 22 -1.52 -14.77 0.80
N VAL A 23 -1.84 -14.09 1.91
CA VAL A 23 -0.90 -13.70 2.94
C VAL A 23 -1.29 -14.39 4.23
N THR A 24 -0.45 -15.26 4.74
CA THR A 24 -0.66 -15.92 6.05
C THR A 24 0.43 -15.50 7.01
N VAL A 25 0.04 -14.95 8.16
CA VAL A 25 0.96 -14.53 9.22
C VAL A 25 0.73 -15.44 10.43
N SER A 26 1.82 -16.03 10.92
CA SER A 26 1.82 -16.81 12.16
C SER A 26 2.54 -16.04 13.25
N PHE A 27 1.96 -15.99 14.44
CA PHE A 27 2.47 -15.26 15.61
C PHE A 27 3.04 -16.22 16.66
N GLU A 28 3.88 -15.70 17.53
CA GLU A 28 4.37 -16.47 18.68
C GLU A 28 3.23 -16.83 19.66
N PRO A 29 3.29 -17.99 20.33
CA PRO A 29 2.21 -18.55 21.16
C PRO A 29 2.07 -17.86 22.54
N VAL A 30 2.24 -16.55 22.61
CA VAL A 30 2.25 -15.75 23.85
C VAL A 30 1.00 -14.87 24.01
N LYS A 31 0.14 -14.77 22.99
CA LYS A 31 -1.09 -13.96 23.03
C LYS A 31 -2.28 -14.74 22.46
N GLN A 32 -3.44 -14.71 23.16
CA GLN A 32 -4.71 -14.99 22.50
C GLN A 32 -5.00 -13.85 21.51
N LEU A 33 -5.45 -14.20 20.31
CA LEU A 33 -5.95 -13.24 19.32
C LEU A 33 -7.32 -12.70 19.81
N THR A 34 -7.30 -11.58 20.52
CA THR A 34 -8.51 -10.83 20.91
C THR A 34 -9.06 -10.08 19.69
N GLU A 35 -10.34 -9.67 19.72
CA GLU A 35 -10.93 -8.88 18.61
C GLU A 35 -10.19 -7.55 18.40
N GLU A 36 -9.82 -6.84 19.47
CA GLU A 36 -9.03 -5.62 19.37
C GLU A 36 -7.69 -5.85 18.65
N LEU A 37 -7.03 -6.97 18.95
CA LEU A 37 -5.79 -7.35 18.28
C LEU A 37 -6.04 -7.70 16.81
N LEU A 38 -7.12 -8.44 16.51
CA LEU A 38 -7.50 -8.75 15.14
C LEU A 38 -7.78 -7.47 14.34
N ASP A 39 -8.49 -6.50 14.91
CA ASP A 39 -8.74 -5.22 14.24
C ASP A 39 -7.45 -4.47 13.91
N ARG A 40 -6.47 -4.45 14.83
CA ARG A 40 -5.14 -3.88 14.56
C ARG A 40 -4.38 -4.64 13.47
N LEU A 41 -4.57 -5.95 13.36
CA LEU A 41 -3.97 -6.77 12.30
C LEU A 41 -4.65 -6.56 10.95
N ARG A 42 -5.96 -6.29 10.91
CA ARG A 42 -6.75 -6.11 9.68
C ARG A 42 -6.45 -4.78 8.99
N ARG A 43 -6.35 -3.68 9.76
CA ARG A 43 -6.23 -2.31 9.23
C ARG A 43 -5.17 -2.12 8.12
N PRO A 44 -3.92 -2.61 8.27
CA PRO A 44 -2.90 -2.38 7.24
C PRO A 44 -3.23 -3.11 5.93
N PHE A 45 -3.84 -4.30 6.01
CA PHE A 45 -4.23 -5.07 4.84
C PHE A 45 -5.50 -4.54 4.18
N GLN A 46 -6.40 -3.95 4.97
CA GLN A 46 -7.53 -3.17 4.44
C GLN A 46 -7.03 -1.93 3.69
N ALA A 47 -6.13 -1.15 4.29
CA ALA A 47 -5.51 0.01 3.62
C ALA A 47 -4.78 -0.37 2.32
N LEU A 48 -4.06 -1.50 2.34
CA LEU A 48 -3.43 -2.06 1.14
C LEU A 48 -4.44 -2.40 0.05
N ALA A 49 -5.60 -2.96 0.41
CA ALA A 49 -6.69 -3.23 -0.53
C ALA A 49 -7.35 -1.94 -1.04
N ASP A 50 -7.60 -0.98 -0.16
CA ASP A 50 -8.26 0.29 -0.48
C ASP A 50 -7.43 1.12 -1.47
N MET A 51 -6.10 1.08 -1.33
CA MET A 51 -5.19 1.66 -2.31
C MET A 51 -5.05 0.79 -3.56
N GLY A 52 -4.93 -0.52 -3.37
CA GLY A 52 -4.70 -1.50 -4.44
C GLY A 52 -5.86 -1.63 -5.43
N GLN A 53 -7.11 -1.47 -4.99
CA GLN A 53 -8.29 -1.47 -5.87
C GLN A 53 -8.28 -0.31 -6.88
N TRP A 54 -7.60 0.78 -6.54
CA TRP A 54 -7.38 1.96 -7.36
C TRP A 54 -6.04 1.92 -8.11
N GLY A 55 -5.40 0.75 -8.20
CA GLY A 55 -4.21 0.55 -9.03
C GLY A 55 -2.92 1.12 -8.45
N GLY A 56 -2.90 1.49 -7.16
CA GLY A 56 -1.68 2.01 -6.52
C GLY A 56 -0.51 1.03 -6.51
N MET A 57 -0.76 -0.27 -6.72
CA MET A 57 0.25 -1.34 -6.74
C MET A 57 0.62 -1.81 -8.16
N ALA A 58 0.37 -1.00 -9.19
CA ALA A 58 0.58 -1.38 -10.59
C ALA A 58 2.05 -1.47 -11.02
N GLY A 59 2.94 -0.68 -10.39
CA GLY A 59 4.35 -0.60 -10.76
C GLY A 59 4.57 0.02 -12.16
N GLU A 60 5.80 -0.09 -12.67
CA GLU A 60 6.16 0.37 -14.02
C GLU A 60 5.61 -0.55 -15.13
N THR A 61 5.18 -1.76 -14.77
CA THR A 61 4.89 -2.82 -15.75
C THR A 61 3.49 -2.69 -16.36
N PHE A 62 2.52 -2.23 -15.56
CA PHE A 62 1.12 -2.29 -15.92
C PHE A 62 0.47 -0.91 -15.85
N PRO A 63 -0.37 -0.52 -16.84
CA PRO A 63 -1.16 0.69 -16.73
C PRO A 63 -2.02 0.65 -15.45
N PRO A 64 -1.98 1.66 -14.56
CA PRO A 64 -2.62 1.58 -13.25
C PRO A 64 -4.12 1.31 -13.30
N GLN A 65 -4.82 1.88 -14.29
CA GLN A 65 -6.25 1.66 -14.53
C GLN A 65 -6.62 0.22 -14.92
N THR A 66 -5.64 -0.63 -15.19
CA THR A 66 -5.81 -2.08 -15.45
C THR A 66 -5.36 -2.94 -14.26
N SER A 67 -4.80 -2.34 -13.23
CA SER A 67 -4.40 -2.99 -11.99
C SER A 67 -5.54 -2.96 -10.98
N THR A 68 -5.70 -4.03 -10.22
CA THR A 68 -6.61 -4.06 -9.07
C THR A 68 -6.16 -5.09 -8.05
N MET A 69 -6.42 -4.81 -6.78
CA MET A 69 -6.25 -5.73 -5.68
C MET A 69 -7.41 -5.54 -4.72
N VAL A 70 -8.26 -6.55 -4.63
CA VAL A 70 -9.49 -6.51 -3.81
C VAL A 70 -9.37 -7.54 -2.71
N LEU A 71 -9.63 -7.12 -1.47
CA LEU A 71 -9.64 -8.01 -0.31
C LEU A 71 -10.89 -8.90 -0.35
N MET A 72 -10.68 -10.21 -0.41
CA MET A 72 -11.73 -11.23 -0.44
C MET A 72 -12.05 -11.77 0.96
N THR A 73 -11.00 -11.93 1.77
CA THR A 73 -11.11 -12.43 3.14
C THR A 73 -10.28 -11.53 4.06
N ASP A 74 -10.94 -10.87 5.01
CA ASP A 74 -10.27 -9.98 5.96
C ASP A 74 -9.93 -10.69 7.28
N GLY A 75 -8.66 -11.05 7.43
CA GLY A 75 -8.11 -11.51 8.71
C GLY A 75 -8.76 -12.80 9.23
N MET A 76 -8.97 -13.80 8.36
CA MET A 76 -9.54 -15.07 8.78
C MET A 76 -8.56 -15.85 9.65
N LYS A 77 -9.02 -16.26 10.84
CA LYS A 77 -8.25 -17.14 11.72
C LYS A 77 -8.15 -18.54 11.11
N VAL A 78 -6.95 -18.94 10.71
CA VAL A 78 -6.65 -20.25 10.11
C VAL A 78 -5.97 -21.22 11.09
N GLY A 79 -5.68 -20.75 12.29
CA GLY A 79 -5.15 -21.55 13.39
C GLY A 79 -5.17 -20.79 14.71
N PRO A 80 -4.69 -21.38 15.81
CA PRO A 80 -4.70 -20.73 17.12
C PRO A 80 -3.98 -19.36 17.14
N PHE A 81 -2.89 -19.24 16.37
CA PHE A 81 -2.01 -18.07 16.30
C PHE A 81 -1.70 -17.68 14.85
N ALA A 82 -2.62 -17.96 13.91
CA ALA A 82 -2.39 -17.68 12.50
C ALA A 82 -3.62 -17.01 11.87
N VAL A 83 -3.34 -15.97 11.10
CA VAL A 83 -4.34 -15.13 10.42
C VAL A 83 -4.00 -15.09 8.93
N ARG A 84 -5.03 -15.14 8.09
CA ARG A 84 -4.91 -15.13 6.64
C ARG A 84 -5.74 -14.02 6.01
N TRP A 85 -5.13 -13.36 5.03
CA TRP A 85 -5.78 -12.45 4.09
C TRP A 85 -5.69 -13.03 2.69
N ASP A 86 -6.81 -13.00 1.98
CA ASP A 86 -6.91 -13.46 0.60
C ASP A 86 -7.30 -12.27 -0.26
N PHE A 87 -6.54 -12.01 -1.32
CA PHE A 87 -6.78 -10.93 -2.28
C PHE A 87 -7.01 -11.52 -3.66
N ASN A 88 -8.00 -10.99 -4.37
CA ASN A 88 -8.11 -11.15 -5.81
C ASN A 88 -7.28 -10.04 -6.45
N THR A 89 -6.22 -10.39 -7.18
CA THR A 89 -5.33 -9.40 -7.80
C THR A 89 -5.40 -9.51 -9.32
N MET A 90 -5.04 -8.43 -10.01
CA MET A 90 -4.89 -8.41 -11.47
C MET A 90 -3.85 -7.35 -11.78
N ASN A 91 -2.83 -7.69 -12.59
CA ASN A 91 -1.79 -6.76 -13.03
C ASN A 91 -1.14 -5.97 -11.87
N VAL A 92 -0.79 -6.67 -10.79
CA VAL A 92 -0.11 -6.10 -9.62
C VAL A 92 1.39 -6.30 -9.77
N ASP A 93 2.18 -5.31 -9.38
CA ASP A 93 3.64 -5.37 -9.44
C ASP A 93 4.20 -6.35 -8.40
N ARG A 94 5.29 -7.04 -8.77
CA ARG A 94 5.99 -7.99 -7.88
C ARG A 94 6.52 -7.34 -6.60
N GLY A 95 6.84 -6.05 -6.64
CA GLY A 95 7.29 -5.25 -5.48
C GLY A 95 6.24 -5.14 -4.39
N THR A 96 4.98 -5.42 -4.69
CA THR A 96 3.90 -5.52 -3.68
C THR A 96 4.19 -6.60 -2.62
N ALA A 97 4.93 -7.67 -2.98
CA ALA A 97 5.36 -8.66 -2.00
C ALA A 97 6.31 -8.06 -0.95
N PHE A 98 7.13 -7.07 -1.33
CA PHE A 98 8.01 -6.35 -0.42
C PHE A 98 7.23 -5.38 0.48
N VAL A 99 6.24 -4.68 -0.08
CA VAL A 99 5.29 -3.85 0.69
C VAL A 99 4.61 -4.68 1.78
N ILE A 100 4.15 -5.90 1.45
CA ILE A 100 3.55 -6.83 2.42
C ILE A 100 4.54 -7.26 3.49
N GLN A 101 5.80 -7.57 3.12
CA GLN A 101 6.82 -7.89 4.10
C GLN A 101 7.07 -6.73 5.07
N ASN A 102 7.07 -5.49 4.57
CA ASN A 102 7.26 -4.32 5.40
C ASN A 102 6.10 -4.10 6.38
N ILE A 103 4.86 -4.21 5.90
CA ILE A 103 3.66 -4.17 6.75
C ILE A 103 3.77 -5.22 7.88
N VAL A 104 4.15 -6.46 7.54
CA VAL A 104 4.29 -7.54 8.53
C VAL A 104 5.44 -7.28 9.50
N HIS A 105 6.51 -6.59 9.07
CA HIS A 105 7.55 -6.12 9.98
C HIS A 105 7.01 -5.08 10.96
N ASN A 106 6.26 -4.08 10.49
CA ASN A 106 5.62 -3.12 11.39
C ASN A 106 4.68 -3.81 12.40
N LEU A 107 3.90 -4.79 11.96
CA LEU A 107 3.07 -5.61 12.84
C LEU A 107 3.89 -6.36 13.92
N HIS A 108 5.06 -6.90 13.55
CA HIS A 108 5.97 -7.54 14.50
C HIS A 108 6.42 -6.57 15.60
N LEU A 109 6.79 -5.34 15.22
CA LEU A 109 7.31 -4.33 16.14
C LEU A 109 6.22 -3.81 17.09
N PHE A 110 5.03 -3.50 16.57
CA PHE A 110 4.05 -2.69 17.30
C PHE A 110 2.79 -3.43 17.74
N VAL A 111 2.51 -4.62 17.19
CA VAL A 111 1.25 -5.34 17.40
C VAL A 111 1.47 -6.68 18.11
N ALA A 112 2.14 -7.62 17.45
CA ALA A 112 2.43 -8.93 18.02
C ALA A 112 3.66 -9.57 17.35
N PRO A 113 4.54 -10.25 18.12
CA PRO A 113 5.68 -10.95 17.56
C PRO A 113 5.27 -11.95 16.48
N VAL A 114 5.70 -11.69 15.26
CA VAL A 114 5.51 -12.56 14.09
C VAL A 114 6.60 -13.64 14.10
N LEU A 115 6.20 -14.90 13.94
CA LEU A 115 7.08 -16.04 13.77
C LEU A 115 7.39 -16.29 12.29
N SER A 116 6.36 -16.24 11.44
CA SER A 116 6.52 -16.48 10.00
C SER A 116 5.46 -15.78 9.15
N LEU A 117 5.87 -15.50 7.92
CA LEU A 117 5.06 -14.96 6.84
C LEU A 117 5.07 -15.97 5.68
N VAL A 118 3.91 -16.34 5.19
CA VAL A 118 3.75 -17.14 3.97
C VAL A 118 3.02 -16.31 2.92
N ILE A 119 3.66 -16.10 1.78
CA ILE A 119 3.07 -15.45 0.60
C ILE A 119 2.86 -16.51 -0.48
N ARG A 120 1.61 -16.67 -0.93
CA ARG A 120 1.26 -17.52 -2.09
C ARG A 120 0.71 -16.63 -3.19
N SER A 121 1.42 -16.51 -4.31
CA SER A 121 1.06 -15.57 -5.38
C SER A 121 1.91 -15.78 -6.64
N PRO A 122 1.42 -15.44 -7.84
CA PRO A 122 2.28 -15.32 -9.02
C PRO A 122 3.35 -14.22 -8.91
N LEU A 123 3.23 -13.30 -7.95
CA LEU A 123 4.18 -12.21 -7.71
C LEU A 123 5.54 -12.70 -7.17
N VAL A 124 5.59 -13.91 -6.61
CA VAL A 124 6.79 -14.47 -5.98
C VAL A 124 7.20 -15.77 -6.68
N ARG A 125 8.46 -16.19 -6.50
CA ARG A 125 8.96 -17.48 -7.00
C ARG A 125 9.10 -18.46 -5.84
N ASP A 126 8.79 -19.74 -6.09
CA ASP A 126 8.93 -20.81 -5.10
C ASP A 126 10.32 -20.82 -4.44
N GLY A 127 10.34 -20.66 -3.11
CA GLY A 127 11.56 -20.72 -2.30
C GLY A 127 12.55 -19.57 -2.51
N ALA A 128 12.26 -18.61 -3.41
CA ALA A 128 13.09 -17.44 -3.60
C ALA A 128 12.81 -16.40 -2.50
N PRO A 129 13.82 -15.59 -2.11
CA PRO A 129 13.57 -14.41 -1.30
C PRO A 129 12.69 -13.42 -2.07
N VAL A 130 11.87 -12.67 -1.34
CA VAL A 130 11.18 -11.49 -1.89
C VAL A 130 12.24 -10.47 -2.33
N GLN A 131 12.03 -9.87 -3.49
CA GLN A 131 12.91 -8.83 -4.02
C GLN A 131 12.71 -7.53 -3.24
N GLU A 132 13.79 -6.81 -2.94
CA GLU A 132 13.74 -5.57 -2.16
C GLU A 132 13.47 -4.34 -3.04
N ASP A 133 12.61 -4.49 -4.04
CA ASP A 133 12.21 -3.42 -4.96
C ASP A 133 10.74 -3.05 -4.64
N LEU A 134 10.47 -1.77 -4.40
CA LEU A 134 9.10 -1.27 -4.24
C LEU A 134 8.46 -1.00 -5.61
N PRO A 135 7.11 -1.01 -5.73
CA PRO A 135 6.46 -0.63 -6.97
C PRO A 135 6.74 0.85 -7.29
N TRP A 136 7.29 1.13 -8.46
CA TRP A 136 7.49 2.48 -8.96
C TRP A 136 6.28 2.96 -9.80
N ASP A 137 6.31 4.16 -10.35
CA ASP A 137 5.19 4.71 -11.10
C ASP A 137 5.18 4.27 -12.57
N TYR A 138 4.00 4.32 -13.16
CA TYR A 138 3.80 3.98 -14.56
C TYR A 138 3.82 5.23 -15.44
N GLU A 139 4.75 5.30 -16.39
CA GLU A 139 4.84 6.35 -17.40
C GLU A 139 4.24 5.94 -18.75
N PRO A 140 3.73 6.89 -19.57
CA PRO A 140 3.64 8.33 -19.32
C PRO A 140 2.41 8.71 -18.50
N TYR A 141 2.52 9.77 -17.69
CA TYR A 141 1.41 10.29 -16.91
C TYR A 141 0.33 10.97 -17.77
N PRO A 142 -0.96 10.84 -17.40
CA PRO A 142 -2.07 11.53 -18.07
C PRO A 142 -2.27 12.99 -17.59
N PHE A 143 -1.46 13.45 -16.63
CA PHE A 143 -1.45 14.78 -16.04
C PHE A 143 0.00 15.26 -15.82
N VAL A 144 0.18 16.53 -15.46
CA VAL A 144 1.50 17.07 -15.10
C VAL A 144 1.87 16.60 -13.69
N VAL A 145 3.11 16.14 -13.50
CA VAL A 145 3.68 15.85 -12.17
C VAL A 145 4.82 16.84 -11.92
N GLN A 146 4.74 17.58 -10.82
CA GLN A 146 5.79 18.49 -10.37
C GLN A 146 6.37 17.98 -9.05
N ASP A 147 7.65 17.62 -9.09
CA ASP A 147 8.41 17.27 -7.88
C ASP A 147 9.22 18.48 -7.42
N GLY A 148 8.84 19.00 -6.25
CA GLY A 148 9.49 20.09 -5.56
C GLY A 148 10.76 19.67 -4.81
N ARG A 149 11.34 20.62 -4.07
CA ARG A 149 12.47 20.34 -3.17
C ARG A 149 11.94 20.26 -1.74
N GLU A 150 12.08 19.08 -1.13
CA GLU A 150 11.67 18.82 0.25
C GLU A 150 12.19 19.88 1.22
N THR A 151 11.27 20.53 1.94
CA THR A 151 11.60 21.45 3.04
C THR A 151 10.86 21.07 4.33
N GLY A 152 11.19 19.92 4.92
CA GLY A 152 10.77 19.51 6.27
C GLY A 152 9.34 19.01 6.39
N THR A 153 8.41 19.62 5.67
CA THR A 153 7.01 19.19 5.48
C THR A 153 6.86 18.81 4.02
N VAL A 154 6.19 17.68 3.76
CA VAL A 154 5.79 17.25 2.42
C VAL A 154 4.35 17.65 2.18
N THR A 155 4.12 18.46 1.16
CA THR A 155 2.80 18.81 0.66
C THR A 155 2.51 18.01 -0.59
N VAL A 156 1.28 17.52 -0.70
CA VAL A 156 0.81 16.85 -1.91
C VAL A 156 -0.51 17.47 -2.32
N ASP A 157 -0.48 18.20 -3.43
CA ASP A 157 -1.62 18.91 -4.00
C ASP A 157 -2.00 18.29 -5.34
N VAL A 158 -3.31 18.12 -5.57
CA VAL A 158 -3.88 17.57 -6.79
C VAL A 158 -4.93 18.53 -7.32
N ASP A 159 -4.65 19.12 -8.49
CA ASP A 159 -5.55 20.04 -9.16
C ASP A 159 -6.42 19.29 -10.18
N PHE A 160 -7.74 19.45 -10.07
CA PHE A 160 -8.68 18.92 -11.06
C PHE A 160 -8.76 19.82 -12.30
N ALA A 161 -8.89 19.21 -13.47
CA ALA A 161 -9.00 19.94 -14.74
C ALA A 161 -10.28 20.80 -14.84
N ALA A 162 -11.28 20.54 -14.00
CA ALA A 162 -12.49 21.33 -13.86
C ALA A 162 -13.06 21.19 -12.45
N ARG A 163 -13.87 22.17 -12.03
CA ARG A 163 -14.56 22.11 -10.73
C ARG A 163 -15.53 20.93 -10.66
N GLN A 164 -15.49 20.22 -9.54
CA GLN A 164 -16.27 19.03 -9.23
C GLN A 164 -17.28 19.29 -8.11
N ALA A 165 -18.33 18.49 -8.10
CA ALA A 165 -19.17 18.36 -6.91
C ALA A 165 -18.38 17.62 -5.82
N SER A 166 -18.55 18.00 -4.54
CA SER A 166 -17.81 17.39 -3.42
C SER A 166 -17.96 15.86 -3.34
N THR A 167 -19.09 15.31 -3.76
CA THR A 167 -19.34 13.86 -3.79
C THR A 167 -18.50 13.12 -4.82
N ALA A 168 -17.97 13.79 -5.84
CA ALA A 168 -17.12 13.16 -6.84
C ALA A 168 -15.71 12.85 -6.30
N ALA A 169 -15.33 13.46 -5.17
CA ALA A 169 -14.03 13.29 -4.55
C ALA A 169 -13.99 12.18 -3.49
N GLU A 170 -15.10 11.50 -3.19
CA GLU A 170 -15.10 10.41 -2.20
C GLU A 170 -14.11 9.28 -2.56
N PRO A 171 -14.04 8.80 -3.82
CA PRO A 171 -13.07 7.77 -4.20
C PRO A 171 -11.62 8.23 -4.06
N PHE A 172 -11.35 9.53 -4.19
CA PHE A 172 -10.03 10.09 -3.93
C PHE A 172 -9.69 10.02 -2.44
N ARG A 173 -10.64 10.35 -1.56
CA ARG A 173 -10.46 10.22 -0.11
C ARG A 173 -10.19 8.77 0.28
N GLU A 174 -11.00 7.82 -0.20
CA GLU A 174 -10.82 6.39 0.10
C GLU A 174 -9.43 5.89 -0.35
N GLY A 175 -9.02 6.23 -1.57
CA GLY A 175 -7.70 5.88 -2.07
C GLY A 175 -6.57 6.52 -1.25
N TRP A 176 -6.72 7.80 -0.91
CA TRP A 176 -5.76 8.55 -0.10
C TRP A 176 -5.58 7.96 1.30
N GLU A 177 -6.68 7.67 1.97
CA GLU A 177 -6.68 7.03 3.30
C GLU A 177 -6.06 5.63 3.23
N GLY A 178 -6.30 4.89 2.14
CA GLY A 178 -5.63 3.63 1.85
C GLY A 178 -4.12 3.80 1.71
N TRP A 179 -3.67 4.77 0.89
CA TRP A 179 -2.24 5.07 0.70
C TRP A 179 -1.57 5.47 2.02
N TYR A 180 -2.16 6.43 2.74
CA TYR A 180 -1.66 6.86 4.04
C TYR A 180 -1.64 5.70 5.03
N GLY A 181 -2.67 4.85 5.04
CA GLY A 181 -2.72 3.66 5.87
C GLY A 181 -1.59 2.68 5.57
N VAL A 182 -1.21 2.49 4.31
CA VAL A 182 -0.04 1.67 3.94
C VAL A 182 1.26 2.33 4.41
N ALA A 183 1.44 3.62 4.14
CA ALA A 183 2.62 4.39 4.52
C ALA A 183 2.82 4.41 6.05
N ALA A 184 1.77 4.71 6.82
CA ALA A 184 1.79 4.77 8.28
C ALA A 184 2.11 3.42 8.95
N HIS A 185 1.84 2.30 8.25
CA HIS A 185 2.23 0.96 8.70
C HIS A 185 3.53 0.47 8.04
N GLY A 186 4.33 1.40 7.53
CA GLY A 186 5.68 1.14 7.02
C GLY A 186 5.73 0.41 5.69
N GLY A 187 4.63 0.31 4.93
CA GLY A 187 4.59 -0.43 3.67
C GLY A 187 5.68 0.00 2.68
N PHE A 188 6.05 1.28 2.68
CA PHE A 188 7.04 1.88 1.79
C PHE A 188 8.42 2.09 2.44
N CYS A 189 8.72 1.39 3.54
CA CYS A 189 10.07 1.41 4.11
C CYS A 189 11.10 0.79 3.17
N SER A 190 12.32 1.32 3.19
CA SER A 190 13.44 0.85 2.40
C SER A 190 14.71 0.76 3.24
N ALA A 191 15.86 0.52 2.63
CA ALA A 191 17.13 0.51 3.36
C ALA A 191 17.51 1.91 3.91
N SER A 192 17.03 2.98 3.27
CA SER A 192 17.24 4.36 3.70
C SER A 192 16.32 4.75 4.87
N TYR A 193 15.09 4.23 4.84
CA TYR A 193 14.07 4.45 5.86
C TYR A 193 13.58 3.10 6.39
N PRO A 194 14.32 2.48 7.33
CA PRO A 194 13.99 1.15 7.81
C PRO A 194 12.69 1.16 8.65
N PRO A 195 12.00 0.02 8.79
CA PRO A 195 10.71 -0.05 9.50
C PRO A 195 10.71 0.46 10.95
N GLU A 196 11.86 0.42 11.63
CA GLU A 196 12.06 0.96 12.97
C GLU A 196 12.00 2.48 13.02
N ASP A 197 12.36 3.14 11.93
CA ASP A 197 12.42 4.60 11.78
C ASP A 197 11.20 5.15 11.02
N ASN A 198 10.22 4.29 10.69
CA ASN A 198 9.03 4.70 9.95
C ASN A 198 8.23 5.76 10.72
N SER A 199 8.13 6.94 10.12
CA SER A 199 7.33 8.05 10.58
C SER A 199 6.61 8.69 9.39
N ILE A 200 5.37 9.10 9.64
CA ILE A 200 4.56 9.94 8.77
C ILE A 200 3.45 10.51 9.66
N HIS A 201 3.33 11.83 9.71
CA HIS A 201 2.36 12.52 10.55
C HIS A 201 1.50 13.42 9.68
N ILE A 202 0.18 13.34 9.83
CA ILE A 202 -0.73 14.26 9.14
C ILE A 202 -0.69 15.58 9.89
N GLU A 203 -0.21 16.64 9.26
CA GLU A 203 -0.26 18.00 9.81
C GLU A 203 -1.68 18.57 9.61
N ASP A 204 -2.19 18.50 8.38
CA ASP A 204 -3.54 18.90 8.00
C ASP A 204 -4.31 17.72 7.38
N ASP A 205 -5.52 17.48 7.88
CA ASP A 205 -6.44 16.49 7.28
C ASP A 205 -6.65 16.77 5.79
N LEU A 206 -6.84 15.71 5.00
CA LEU A 206 -7.07 15.81 3.55
C LEU A 206 -8.18 16.83 3.24
N GLN A 207 -7.79 17.95 2.65
CA GLN A 207 -8.72 18.98 2.23
C GLN A 207 -9.33 18.56 0.90
N VAL A 208 -10.66 18.48 0.87
CA VAL A 208 -11.41 18.17 -0.35
C VAL A 208 -12.17 19.41 -0.80
N LEU A 209 -11.65 20.06 -1.83
CA LEU A 209 -12.22 21.26 -2.42
C LEU A 209 -12.88 20.95 -3.77
N SER A 210 -13.57 21.93 -4.33
CA SER A 210 -14.21 21.75 -5.64
C SER A 210 -13.21 21.65 -6.79
N ASP A 211 -12.03 22.23 -6.62
CA ASP A 211 -10.98 22.37 -7.63
C ASP A 211 -9.79 21.45 -7.41
N GLY A 212 -9.70 20.78 -6.26
CA GLY A 212 -8.61 19.87 -5.98
C GLY A 212 -8.71 19.19 -4.62
N ILE A 213 -7.68 18.41 -4.32
CA ILE A 213 -7.43 17.84 -3.00
C ILE A 213 -6.00 18.15 -2.57
N GLY A 214 -5.76 18.31 -1.27
CA GLY A 214 -4.44 18.60 -0.75
C GLY A 214 -4.25 18.08 0.66
N ALA A 215 -3.03 17.67 0.99
CA ALA A 215 -2.65 17.28 2.34
C ALA A 215 -1.21 17.72 2.64
N ALA A 216 -0.96 18.01 3.92
CA ALA A 216 0.38 18.30 4.44
C ALA A 216 0.80 17.19 5.41
N LEU A 217 2.03 16.71 5.22
CA LEU A 217 2.62 15.59 5.93
C LEU A 217 3.94 16.02 6.56
N ASP A 218 4.09 15.76 7.85
CA ASP A 218 5.32 15.99 8.60
C ASP A 218 6.05 14.68 8.89
N ASP A 219 7.36 14.80 9.15
CA ASP A 219 8.25 13.70 9.56
C ASP A 219 8.15 12.48 8.63
N VAL A 220 8.11 12.70 7.32
CA VAL A 220 7.95 11.64 6.31
C VAL A 220 9.25 10.84 6.17
N ALA A 221 9.23 9.58 6.59
CA ALA A 221 10.32 8.63 6.47
C ALA A 221 9.87 7.39 5.68
N ILE A 222 9.52 7.61 4.41
CA ILE A 222 9.19 6.57 3.44
C ILE A 222 10.05 6.73 2.18
N ASP A 223 10.18 5.67 1.40
CA ASP A 223 10.84 5.73 0.10
C ASP A 223 9.99 6.49 -0.94
N ASP A 224 10.63 7.16 -1.89
CA ASP A 224 9.98 7.87 -3.00
C ASP A 224 8.99 6.97 -3.76
N ALA A 225 9.24 5.66 -3.79
CA ALA A 225 8.33 4.68 -4.39
C ALA A 225 6.94 4.68 -3.74
N GLY A 226 6.83 5.10 -2.48
CA GLY A 226 5.55 5.33 -1.81
C GLY A 226 4.73 6.41 -2.49
N PHE A 227 5.34 7.53 -2.89
CA PHE A 227 4.68 8.57 -3.69
C PHE A 227 4.43 8.11 -5.12
N ALA A 228 5.32 7.31 -5.71
CA ALA A 228 5.10 6.70 -7.01
C ALA A 228 3.83 5.81 -7.03
N CYS A 229 3.60 5.05 -5.95
CA CYS A 229 2.38 4.28 -5.76
C CYS A 229 1.13 5.18 -5.60
N LEU A 230 1.25 6.35 -4.96
CA LEU A 230 0.18 7.36 -4.89
C LEU A 230 -0.14 7.91 -6.30
N ILE A 231 0.88 8.23 -7.10
CA ILE A 231 0.72 8.67 -8.48
C ILE A 231 -0.02 7.62 -9.30
N ASN A 232 0.35 6.34 -9.22
CA ASN A 232 -0.36 5.25 -9.89
C ASN A 232 -1.86 5.22 -9.53
N MET A 233 -2.17 5.39 -8.25
CA MET A 233 -3.56 5.47 -7.79
C MET A 233 -4.31 6.65 -8.42
N LEU A 234 -3.69 7.84 -8.43
CA LEU A 234 -4.25 9.05 -9.04
C LEU A 234 -4.45 8.90 -10.55
N GLN A 235 -3.57 8.18 -11.26
CA GLN A 235 -3.77 7.86 -12.69
C GLN A 235 -5.05 7.05 -12.93
N THR A 236 -5.33 6.05 -12.08
CA THR A 236 -6.58 5.28 -12.18
C THR A 236 -7.80 6.15 -11.94
N LEU A 237 -7.75 7.00 -10.90
CA LEU A 237 -8.83 7.92 -10.55
C LEU A 237 -9.06 8.95 -11.68
N HIS A 238 -7.98 9.48 -12.28
CA HIS A 238 -8.05 10.34 -13.47
C HIS A 238 -8.81 9.65 -14.61
N HIS A 239 -8.43 8.41 -14.94
CA HIS A 239 -9.01 7.71 -16.08
C HIS A 239 -10.46 7.26 -15.87
N ARG A 240 -10.85 6.95 -14.63
CA ARG A 240 -12.17 6.38 -14.33
C ARG A 240 -13.19 7.42 -13.86
N LEU A 241 -12.74 8.52 -13.25
CA LEU A 241 -13.60 9.45 -12.53
C LEU A 241 -13.36 10.88 -12.98
N THR A 242 -12.48 11.60 -12.28
CA THR A 242 -12.29 13.04 -12.44
C THR A 242 -10.93 13.31 -13.08
N PRO A 243 -10.89 13.94 -14.27
CA PRO A 243 -9.63 14.33 -14.88
C PRO A 243 -8.83 15.28 -13.97
N ILE A 244 -7.62 14.85 -13.64
CA ILE A 244 -6.59 15.63 -12.96
C ILE A 244 -5.83 16.45 -14.01
N ALA A 245 -5.52 17.71 -13.70
CA ALA A 245 -4.65 18.55 -14.50
C ALA A 245 -3.19 18.41 -14.07
N GLU A 246 -2.95 18.45 -12.75
CA GLU A 246 -1.62 18.53 -12.16
C GLU A 246 -1.59 17.86 -10.79
N VAL A 247 -0.44 17.28 -10.46
CA VAL A 247 -0.09 16.79 -9.12
C VAL A 247 1.26 17.41 -8.75
N THR A 248 1.32 17.98 -7.56
CA THR A 248 2.51 18.65 -7.04
C THR A 248 2.90 18.01 -5.71
N ILE A 249 4.16 17.60 -5.58
CA ILE A 249 4.74 16.97 -4.38
C ILE A 249 5.95 17.80 -3.97
N GLU A 250 5.88 18.58 -2.89
CA GLU A 250 6.97 19.47 -2.43
C GLU A 250 7.36 19.27 -0.98
#